data_AF-A0A170V2Z8-F1
#
_entry.id   AF-A0A170V2Z8-F1
#
_cell.length_a   1.000
_cell.length_b   1.000
_cell.length_c   1.000
_cell.angle_alpha   90.00
_cell.angle_beta   90.00
_cell.angle_gamma   90.00
#
_symmetry.space_group_name_H-M   'P 1'
#
loop_
_entity.id
_entity.type
_entity.pdbx_description
1 polymer ?
#
loop_
_entity_poly.entity_id
_entity_poly.type
_entity_poly.pdbx_seq_one_letter_code
_entity_poly.pdbx_strand_id
1 'polypeptide(L)'
;MRQCCVAFDFMDPMADIKGKETKRATLNELVEYVSTGRGVLTEPVYPEILKMISANLFRTLPPSENPDFDPEEDDPTLEAS
;
A
#
# COMPACT_ATOMS: atom_id res chain seq x y z
N MET A 1 -9.39 -8.38 -4.19
CA MET A 1 -8.91 -7.18 -4.92
C MET A 1 -9.65 -5.91 -4.54
N ARG A 2 -10.97 -5.78 -4.77
CA ARG A 2 -11.71 -4.51 -4.55
C ARG A 2 -11.58 -3.91 -3.14
N GLN A 3 -11.61 -4.72 -2.09
CA GLN A 3 -11.41 -4.25 -0.70
C GLN A 3 -10.02 -3.63 -0.47
N CYS A 4 -8.99 -4.11 -1.17
CA CYS A 4 -7.63 -3.58 -1.10
C CYS A 4 -7.43 -2.28 -1.89
N CYS A 5 -8.41 -1.88 -2.70
CA CYS A 5 -8.40 -0.60 -3.41
C CYS A 5 -8.91 0.58 -2.55
N VAL A 6 -9.46 0.31 -1.35
CA VAL A 6 -9.93 1.36 -0.45
C VAL A 6 -8.72 2.06 0.17
N ALA A 7 -8.60 3.36 -0.05
CA ALA A 7 -7.59 4.19 0.60
C ALA A 7 -8.04 4.53 2.03
N PHE A 8 -7.08 4.55 2.95
CA PHE A 8 -7.30 4.98 4.33
C PHE A 8 -6.37 6.16 4.62
N ASP A 9 -6.81 7.06 5.49
CA ASP A 9 -5.97 8.13 5.99
C ASP A 9 -5.09 7.61 7.12
N PHE A 10 -3.77 7.65 6.94
CA PHE A 10 -2.78 7.24 7.94
C PHE A 10 -2.18 8.41 8.71
N MET A 11 -2.51 9.66 8.33
CA MET A 11 -2.14 10.85 9.11
C MET A 11 -2.94 10.92 10.42
N ASP A 12 -4.18 10.41 10.42
CA ASP A 12 -4.90 10.06 11.64
C ASP A 12 -4.76 8.54 11.94
N PRO A 13 -3.88 8.13 12.86
CA PRO A 13 -3.68 6.72 13.18
C PRO A 13 -4.90 6.08 13.86
N MET A 14 -5.80 6.87 14.45
CA MET A 14 -6.99 6.38 15.16
C MET A 14 -8.22 6.27 14.25
N ALA A 15 -8.18 6.91 13.08
CA ALA A 15 -9.22 6.74 12.06
C ALA A 15 -9.21 5.31 11.50
N ASP A 16 -10.42 4.73 11.37
CA ASP A 16 -10.68 3.48 10.66
C ASP A 16 -9.76 2.29 11.00
N ILE A 17 -9.31 2.17 12.27
CA ILE A 17 -8.39 1.11 12.73
C ILE A 17 -8.85 -0.28 12.27
N LYS A 18 -10.15 -0.57 12.39
CA LYS A 18 -10.73 -1.85 11.96
C LYS A 18 -10.61 -2.06 10.45
N GLY A 19 -10.82 -1.01 9.66
CA GLY A 19 -10.69 -1.06 8.20
C GLY A 19 -9.25 -1.27 7.77
N LYS A 20 -8.32 -0.53 8.38
CA LYS A 20 -6.86 -0.68 8.18
C LYS A 20 -6.40 -2.11 8.48
N GLU A 21 -6.80 -2.67 9.62
CA GLU A 21 -6.44 -4.03 10.00
C GLU A 21 -7.05 -5.09 9.06
N THR A 22 -8.30 -4.90 8.64
CA THR A 22 -8.94 -5.79 7.66
C THR A 22 -8.20 -5.78 6.32
N LYS A 23 -7.80 -4.59 5.85
CA LYS A 23 -7.01 -4.44 4.62
C LYS A 23 -5.64 -5.09 4.75
N ARG A 24 -4.95 -4.91 5.88
CA ARG A 24 -3.67 -5.56 6.19
C ARG A 24 -3.77 -7.09 6.14
N ALA A 25 -4.75 -7.66 6.84
CA ALA A 25 -4.97 -9.10 6.87
C ALA A 25 -5.26 -9.66 5.46
N THR A 26 -6.14 -8.98 4.71
CA THR A 26 -6.50 -9.41 3.34
C THR A 26 -5.31 -9.35 2.38
N LEU A 27 -4.47 -8.31 2.46
CA LEU A 27 -3.27 -8.19 1.65
C LEU A 27 -2.25 -9.30 1.97
N ASN A 28 -2.06 -9.62 3.25
CA ASN A 28 -1.16 -10.71 3.65
C ASN A 28 -1.64 -12.07 3.15
N GLU A 29 -2.94 -12.35 3.24
CA GLU A 29 -3.54 -13.57 2.69
C GLU A 29 -3.34 -13.64 1.17
N LEU A 30 -3.51 -12.52 0.45
CA LEU A 30 -3.25 -12.47 -0.99
C LEU A 30 -1.77 -12.76 -1.33
N VAL A 31 -0.83 -12.26 -0.53
CA VAL A 31 0.60 -12.55 -0.70
C VAL A 31 0.87 -14.04 -0.50
N GLU A 32 0.32 -14.65 0.54
CA GLU A 32 0.46 -16.08 0.81
C GLU A 32 -0.17 -16.92 -0.31
N TYR A 33 -1.37 -16.56 -0.76
CA TYR A 33 -2.07 -17.23 -1.84
C TYR A 33 -1.28 -17.22 -3.16
N VAL A 34 -0.70 -16.07 -3.52
CA VAL A 34 0.11 -15.93 -4.74
C VAL A 34 1.46 -16.66 -4.60
N SER A 35 2.07 -16.63 -3.41
CA SER A 35 3.38 -17.24 -3.18
C SER A 35 3.32 -18.78 -3.16
N THR A 36 2.21 -19.35 -2.69
CA THR A 36 2.05 -20.81 -2.56
C THR A 36 1.25 -21.44 -3.71
N GLY A 37 0.38 -20.66 -4.36
CA GLY A 37 -0.49 -21.13 -5.42
C GLY A 37 0.21 -21.25 -6.78
N ARG A 38 0.10 -22.42 -7.43
CA ARG A 38 0.50 -22.57 -8.84
C ARG A 38 -0.65 -22.24 -9.77
N GLY A 39 -0.38 -21.47 -10.83
CA GLY A 39 -1.37 -21.14 -11.86
C GLY A 39 -2.45 -20.13 -11.44
N VAL A 40 -2.27 -19.46 -10.30
CA VAL A 40 -3.24 -18.48 -9.76
C VAL A 40 -3.26 -17.15 -10.54
N LEU A 41 -2.14 -16.80 -11.21
CA LEU A 41 -2.00 -15.60 -12.03
C LEU A 41 -2.51 -15.86 -13.45
N THR A 42 -3.83 -15.87 -13.62
CA THR A 42 -4.49 -16.00 -14.92
C THR A 42 -4.71 -14.64 -15.57
N GLU A 43 -4.84 -14.61 -16.90
CA GLU A 43 -5.07 -13.39 -17.69
C GLU A 43 -6.20 -12.47 -17.15
N PRO A 44 -7.39 -12.96 -16.76
CA PRO A 44 -8.43 -12.09 -16.22
C PRO A 44 -8.10 -11.45 -14.86
N VAL A 45 -7.10 -11.94 -14.13
CA VAL A 45 -6.71 -11.41 -12.81
C VAL A 45 -5.76 -10.21 -12.94
N TYR A 46 -4.99 -10.11 -14.02
CA TYR A 46 -4.02 -9.03 -14.22
C TYR A 46 -4.62 -7.62 -14.15
N PRO A 47 -5.75 -7.30 -14.81
CA PRO A 47 -6.36 -5.97 -14.71
C PRO A 47 -6.74 -5.60 -13.28
N GLU A 48 -7.22 -6.56 -12.49
CA GLU A 48 -7.62 -6.33 -11.10
C GLU A 48 -6.41 -6.10 -10.18
N ILE A 49 -5.30 -6.82 -10.41
CA ILE A 49 -4.02 -6.60 -9.70
C ILE A 49 -3.50 -5.19 -10.01
N LEU A 50 -3.41 -4.84 -11.30
CA LEU A 50 -2.90 -3.54 -11.72
C LEU A 50 -3.75 -2.40 -11.17
N LYS A 51 -5.08 -2.54 -11.17
CA LYS A 51 -5.99 -1.57 -10.56
C LYS A 51 -5.73 -1.43 -9.06
N MET A 52 -5.54 -2.54 -8.35
CA MET A 52 -5.23 -2.54 -6.92
C MET A 52 -3.90 -1.84 -6.63
N ILE A 53 -2.84 -2.17 -7.37
CA ILE A 53 -1.53 -1.52 -7.24
C ILE A 53 -1.64 -0.02 -7.53
N SER A 54 -2.28 0.36 -8.63
CA SER A 54 -2.43 1.76 -9.03
C SER A 54 -3.15 2.59 -7.98
N ALA A 55 -4.20 2.03 -7.36
CA ALA A 55 -4.96 2.70 -6.31
C ALA A 55 -4.16 2.93 -5.01
N ASN A 56 -3.06 2.20 -4.79
CA ASN A 56 -2.27 2.28 -3.56
C ASN A 56 -0.92 3.00 -3.76
N LEU A 57 -0.29 2.91 -4.93
CA LEU A 57 1.05 3.46 -5.16
C LEU A 57 1.05 4.81 -5.88
N PHE A 58 0.08 5.07 -6.75
CA PHE A 58 0.09 6.30 -7.53
C PHE A 58 -0.61 7.42 -6.77
N ARG A 59 0.19 8.21 -6.07
CA ARG A 59 -0.21 9.44 -5.41
C ARG A 59 0.87 10.51 -5.57
N THR A 60 0.48 11.77 -5.46
CA THR A 60 1.44 12.86 -5.30
C THR A 60 2.13 12.71 -3.95
N LEU A 61 3.46 12.77 -3.93
CA LEU A 61 4.22 12.78 -2.69
C LEU A 61 4.00 14.13 -1.97
N PRO A 62 3.92 14.14 -0.63
CA PRO A 62 3.90 15.39 0.11
C PRO A 62 5.18 16.21 -0.16
N PRO A 63 5.13 17.54 -0.02
CA PRO A 63 6.34 18.36 -0.13
C PRO A 63 7.38 17.92 0.90
N SER A 64 8.67 18.01 0.55
CA SER A 64 9.74 17.74 1.52
C SER A 64 9.67 18.76 2.66
N GLU A 65 9.63 18.26 3.90
CA GLU A 65 9.72 19.11 5.09
C GLU A 65 11.16 19.52 5.41
N ASN A 66 12.15 18.86 4.79
CA ASN A 66 13.57 19.17 4.93
C ASN A 66 14.18 19.63 3.59
N PRO A 67 14.28 20.95 3.33
CA PRO A 67 14.82 21.48 2.09
C PRO A 67 16.36 21.40 2.00
N ASP A 68 17.06 21.30 3.14
CA ASP A 68 18.51 21.24 3.23
C ASP A 68 19.02 19.81 3.53
N PHE A 69 18.23 18.79 3.14
CA PHE A 69 18.51 17.39 3.42
C PHE A 69 19.90 16.96 2.93
N ASP A 70 20.72 16.46 3.85
CA ASP A 70 22.02 15.86 3.56
C ASP A 70 21.90 14.32 3.56
N PRO A 71 22.04 13.65 2.40
CA PRO A 71 21.92 12.20 2.31
C PRO A 71 23.01 11.41 3.06
N GLU A 72 24.12 12.04 3.48
CA GLU A 72 25.17 11.39 4.28
C GLU A 72 24.92 11.49 5.79
N GLU A 73 24.27 12.54 6.27
CA GLU A 73 24.08 12.83 7.70
C GLU A 73 22.64 12.64 8.20
N ASP A 74 21.63 12.89 7.35
CA ASP A 74 20.23 12.87 7.75
C ASP A 74 19.56 11.50 7.55
N ASP A 75 18.75 11.09 8.54
CA ASP A 75 17.89 9.92 8.41
C ASP A 75 16.74 10.16 7.40
N PRO A 76 16.33 9.14 6.62
CA PRO A 76 15.24 9.27 5.67
C PRO A 76 13.92 9.52 6.40
N THR A 77 13.14 10.49 5.92
CA THR A 77 11.78 10.72 6.42
C THR A 77 10.87 9.53 6.06
N LEU A 78 10.19 8.97 7.07
CA LEU A 78 9.23 7.88 6.87
C LEU A 78 7.85 8.41 6.53
N GLU A 79 7.20 7.86 5.49
CA GLU A 79 5.82 8.18 5.18
C GLU A 79 4.85 7.38 6.05
N ALA A 80 3.82 8.04 6.59
CA ALA A 80 2.67 7.36 7.16
C ALA A 80 1.84 6.70 6.03
N SER A 81 1.72 5.36 6.08
CA SER A 81 1.04 4.53 5.07
C SER A 81 0.37 3.31 5.68
#